data_AF-A0A0D1CGY4-F1
#
_entry.id   AF-A0A0D1CGY4-F1
#
_cell.length_a   1.000
_cell.length_b   1.000
_cell.length_c   1.000
_cell.angle_alpha   90.00
_cell.angle_beta   90.00
_cell.angle_gamma   90.00
#
_symmetry.space_group_name_H-M   'P 1'
#
loop_
_entity.id
_entity.type
_entity.pdbx_description
1 polymer ?
#
loop_
_entity_poly.entity_id
_entity_poly.type
_entity_poly.pdbx_seq_one_letter_code
_entity_poly.pdbx_strand_id
1 'polypeptide(L)'
;MAAASAATQVAHAASSAQQATRSMRTGVLIHPSTAHSGRFLVLPHPRTLVPTYYLSASSSTSSSISTDQLYELSTLQDSKHDRSWMISRLNQVISSGQLDILSRIDARFLVVSLLYSVLGDGKYRSREDMFEQIALELHVRRSEELCEAIPELKARLATGKDSAEGQQNEWTDVVVFEKLEVTKRALEDVADVQDLPNGEQAYRLSLPKTFALLDSKHSTLSQQSTFISAPNTLGRTFERSWPHDSDPSPYVSLPSPDKEAQDCQDAQQLRSQIAAEIIATYLPDKLAAEYFAHLGIKVDQ
;
A
#
# COMPACT_ATOMS: atom_id res chain seq x y z
N MET A 1 -60.80 -3.96 -46.15
CA MET A 1 -59.93 -4.89 -45.40
C MET A 1 -58.58 -4.89 -46.09
N ALA A 2 -57.43 -4.56 -45.51
CA ALA A 2 -57.09 -4.10 -44.17
C ALA A 2 -55.84 -3.22 -44.31
N ALA A 3 -55.85 -2.08 -43.63
CA ALA A 3 -54.68 -1.24 -43.37
C ALA A 3 -54.32 -1.45 -41.89
N ALA A 4 -53.09 -1.86 -41.60
CA ALA A 4 -52.36 -1.64 -40.34
C ALA A 4 -51.16 -2.60 -40.28
N SER A 5 -49.94 -2.07 -40.26
CA SER A 5 -48.77 -2.63 -39.56
C SER A 5 -47.46 -1.97 -40.04
N ALA A 6 -47.38 -0.63 -39.97
CA ALA A 6 -46.16 0.12 -40.29
C ALA A 6 -45.61 0.91 -39.08
N ALA A 7 -45.88 0.49 -37.83
CA ALA A 7 -45.59 1.34 -36.66
C ALA A 7 -45.02 0.62 -35.42
N THR A 8 -44.47 -0.59 -35.50
CA THR A 8 -44.06 -1.33 -34.27
C THR A 8 -42.68 -1.99 -34.33
N GLN A 9 -41.70 -1.42 -35.06
CA GLN A 9 -40.32 -1.95 -35.06
C GLN A 9 -39.21 -0.95 -34.71
N VAL A 10 -39.55 0.24 -34.18
CA VAL A 10 -38.54 1.25 -33.80
C VAL A 10 -38.42 1.45 -32.27
N ALA A 11 -39.29 0.83 -31.47
CA ALA A 11 -39.34 1.10 -30.02
C ALA A 11 -38.51 0.16 -29.12
N HIS A 12 -37.91 -0.92 -29.65
CA HIS A 12 -37.18 -1.89 -28.81
C HIS A 12 -35.64 -1.76 -28.84
N ALA A 13 -35.09 -0.86 -29.67
CA ALA A 13 -33.64 -0.67 -29.79
C ALA A 13 -33.07 0.39 -28.82
N ALA A 14 -33.91 1.05 -28.01
CA ALA A 14 -33.50 2.18 -27.17
C ALA A 14 -33.34 1.85 -25.67
N SER A 15 -33.59 0.60 -25.23
CA SER A 15 -33.55 0.24 -23.80
C SER A 15 -32.35 -0.60 -23.37
N SER A 16 -31.35 -0.82 -24.23
CA SER A 16 -30.12 -1.57 -23.89
C SER A 16 -28.85 -0.71 -23.85
N ALA A 17 -28.96 0.61 -24.05
CA ALA A 17 -27.81 1.52 -24.15
C ALA A 17 -27.25 2.05 -22.81
N GLN A 18 -27.57 1.41 -21.67
CA GLN A 18 -27.02 1.74 -20.36
C GLN A 18 -26.58 0.49 -19.58
N GLN A 19 -26.01 -0.51 -20.26
CA GLN A 19 -25.02 -1.34 -19.59
C GLN A 19 -23.75 -0.51 -19.53
N ALA A 20 -23.53 0.17 -18.39
CA ALA A 20 -22.22 0.64 -17.99
C ALA A 20 -21.22 -0.47 -18.32
N THR A 21 -20.36 -0.21 -19.31
CA THR A 21 -19.25 -1.07 -19.67
C THR A 21 -18.31 -1.07 -18.47
N ARG A 22 -18.59 -1.93 -17.49
CA ARG A 22 -17.55 -2.38 -16.56
C ARG A 22 -16.52 -3.03 -17.45
N SER A 23 -15.50 -2.27 -17.82
CA SER A 23 -14.28 -2.79 -18.43
C SER A 23 -13.75 -3.83 -17.45
N MET A 24 -14.08 -5.10 -17.68
CA MET A 24 -13.56 -6.20 -16.89
C MET A 24 -12.11 -6.35 -17.34
N ARG A 25 -11.21 -5.67 -16.63
CA ARG A 25 -9.77 -5.90 -16.75
C ARG A 25 -9.54 -7.38 -16.47
N THR A 26 -9.27 -8.13 -17.53
CA THR A 26 -8.89 -9.54 -17.40
C THR A 26 -7.38 -9.56 -17.16
N GLY A 27 -6.95 -10.16 -16.05
CA GLY A 27 -5.56 -10.20 -15.63
C GLY A 27 -5.24 -11.48 -14.88
N VAL A 28 -3.97 -11.70 -14.60
CA VAL A 28 -3.49 -12.81 -13.74
C VAL A 28 -3.14 -12.22 -12.38
N LEU A 29 -3.76 -12.76 -11.34
CA LEU A 29 -3.59 -12.31 -9.96
C LEU A 29 -3.03 -13.44 -9.10
N ILE A 30 -1.91 -13.20 -8.43
CA ILE A 30 -1.44 -14.03 -7.33
C ILE A 30 -1.94 -13.40 -6.04
N HIS A 31 -2.70 -14.16 -5.25
CA HIS A 31 -3.22 -13.70 -3.97
C HIS A 31 -3.11 -14.79 -2.90
N PRO A 32 -2.94 -14.42 -1.62
CA PRO A 32 -3.03 -15.37 -0.52
C PRO A 32 -4.41 -16.01 -0.44
N SER A 33 -4.49 -17.23 0.12
CA SER A 33 -5.76 -17.93 0.37
C SER A 33 -6.66 -17.23 1.40
N THR A 34 -6.22 -16.14 1.99
CA THR A 34 -7.01 -15.29 2.88
C THR A 34 -7.60 -14.07 2.17
N ALA A 35 -7.27 -13.86 0.89
CA ALA A 35 -7.63 -12.69 0.09
C ALA A 35 -8.64 -13.01 -1.05
N HIS A 36 -9.65 -13.84 -0.76
CA HIS A 36 -10.63 -14.28 -1.78
C HIS A 36 -11.77 -13.30 -2.03
N SER A 37 -12.08 -12.45 -1.05
CA SER A 37 -13.13 -11.45 -1.14
C SER A 37 -12.74 -10.21 -0.35
N GLY A 38 -13.23 -9.06 -0.77
CA GLY A 38 -12.91 -7.80 -0.13
C GLY A 38 -13.29 -6.62 -0.99
N ARG A 39 -12.99 -5.42 -0.49
CA ARG A 39 -13.12 -4.17 -1.22
C ARG A 39 -11.73 -3.63 -1.52
N PHE A 40 -11.48 -3.29 -2.78
CA PHE A 40 -10.33 -2.46 -3.12
C PHE A 40 -10.58 -1.03 -2.67
N LEU A 41 -9.61 -0.49 -1.95
CA LEU A 41 -9.49 0.90 -1.54
C LEU A 41 -8.33 1.51 -2.32
N VAL A 42 -8.50 2.72 -2.81
CA VAL A 42 -7.40 3.53 -3.32
C VAL A 42 -6.88 4.36 -2.16
N LEU A 43 -5.67 4.09 -1.66
CA LEU A 43 -5.05 4.82 -0.55
C LEU A 43 -3.69 5.37 -0.99
N PRO A 44 -3.17 6.43 -0.35
CA PRO A 44 -1.84 6.94 -0.65
C PRO A 44 -0.76 5.90 -0.27
N HIS A 45 0.22 5.69 -1.16
CA HIS A 45 1.40 4.88 -0.86
C HIS A 45 2.18 5.49 0.32
N PRO A 46 2.63 4.71 1.33
CA PRO A 46 3.26 5.25 2.54
C PRO A 46 4.48 6.15 2.32
N ARG A 47 5.24 5.91 1.26
CA ARG A 47 6.43 6.72 0.96
C ARG A 47 6.14 7.92 0.05
N THR A 48 5.34 7.71 -0.99
CA THR A 48 5.22 8.65 -2.13
C THR A 48 3.88 9.38 -2.16
N LEU A 49 2.92 8.95 -1.34
CA LEU A 49 1.53 9.40 -1.31
C LEU A 49 0.75 9.20 -2.62
N VAL A 50 1.35 8.56 -3.62
CA VAL A 50 0.70 8.25 -4.90
C VAL A 50 -0.46 7.28 -4.68
N PRO A 51 -1.64 7.48 -5.31
CA PRO A 51 -2.77 6.57 -5.20
C PRO A 51 -2.40 5.13 -5.57
N THR A 52 -2.59 4.22 -4.62
CA THR A 52 -2.23 2.80 -4.71
C THR A 52 -3.42 1.93 -4.29
N TYR A 53 -3.57 0.77 -4.91
CA TYR A 53 -4.68 -0.14 -4.63
C TYR A 53 -4.37 -1.05 -3.44
N TYR A 54 -5.26 -1.06 -2.46
CA TYR A 54 -5.21 -1.96 -1.32
C TYR A 54 -6.50 -2.77 -1.22
N LEU A 55 -6.40 -4.10 -1.09
CA LEU A 55 -7.54 -4.94 -0.81
C LEU A 55 -7.74 -5.05 0.71
N SER A 56 -8.89 -4.58 1.20
CA SER A 56 -9.36 -4.91 2.54
C SER A 56 -10.18 -6.19 2.49
N ALA A 57 -9.65 -7.26 3.08
CA ALA A 57 -10.32 -8.56 3.16
C ALA A 57 -10.62 -8.91 4.62
N SER A 58 -11.88 -9.25 4.91
CA SER A 58 -12.27 -9.72 6.24
C SER A 58 -12.14 -11.24 6.29
N SER A 59 -11.32 -11.75 7.22
CA SER A 59 -11.20 -13.19 7.43
C SER A 59 -12.35 -13.69 8.31
N SER A 60 -13.39 -14.26 7.69
CA SER A 60 -14.50 -14.91 8.37
C SER A 60 -14.13 -16.34 8.80
N THR A 61 -13.15 -16.50 9.69
CA THR A 61 -12.93 -17.79 10.36
C THR A 61 -13.91 -17.91 11.52
N SER A 62 -14.63 -19.04 11.56
CA SER A 62 -15.90 -19.31 12.26
C SER A 62 -15.93 -19.20 13.80
N SER A 63 -15.00 -18.50 14.43
CA SER A 63 -14.98 -18.31 15.88
C SER A 63 -14.24 -17.03 16.26
N SER A 64 -15.04 -15.99 16.56
CA SER A 64 -14.71 -14.76 17.30
C SER A 64 -13.60 -13.84 16.75
N ILE A 65 -14.01 -12.61 16.42
CA ILE A 65 -13.24 -11.43 15.97
C ILE A 65 -12.80 -11.51 14.49
N SER A 66 -13.54 -10.81 13.63
CA SER A 66 -13.09 -10.49 12.27
C SER A 66 -11.79 -9.70 12.36
N THR A 67 -10.70 -10.31 11.94
CA THR A 67 -9.45 -9.58 11.74
C THR A 67 -9.42 -9.16 10.28
N ASP A 68 -9.69 -7.87 10.05
CA ASP A 68 -9.47 -7.30 8.73
C ASP A 68 -7.98 -7.40 8.41
N GLN A 69 -7.68 -7.86 7.20
CA GLN A 69 -6.34 -7.93 6.66
C GLN A 69 -6.25 -7.01 5.46
N LEU A 70 -5.13 -6.29 5.38
CA LEU A 70 -4.86 -5.37 4.30
C LEU A 70 -3.78 -5.95 3.38
N TYR A 71 -4.03 -5.85 2.08
CA TYR A 71 -3.10 -6.31 1.05
C TYR A 71 -2.82 -5.18 0.07
N GLU A 72 -1.56 -4.96 -0.26
CA GLU A 72 -1.16 -4.06 -1.34
C GLU A 72 -1.18 -4.81 -2.67
N LEU A 73 -1.73 -4.17 -3.71
CA LEU A 73 -1.67 -4.66 -5.08
C LEU A 73 -0.44 -4.09 -5.78
N SER A 74 0.50 -4.96 -6.13
CA SER A 74 1.67 -4.63 -6.94
C SER A 74 1.53 -5.27 -8.32
N THR A 75 1.89 -4.54 -9.39
CA THR A 75 1.87 -5.07 -10.76
C THR A 75 3.31 -5.29 -11.24
N LEU A 76 3.63 -6.51 -11.67
CA LEU A 76 4.85 -6.84 -12.39
C LEU A 76 4.58 -6.81 -13.89
N GLN A 77 5.43 -6.09 -14.62
CA GLN A 77 5.40 -6.02 -16.08
C GLN A 77 6.83 -6.03 -16.63
N ASP A 78 7.09 -6.85 -17.65
CA ASP A 78 8.35 -6.81 -18.41
C ASP A 78 8.34 -5.55 -19.27
N SER A 79 9.24 -4.61 -19.00
CA SER A 79 9.38 -3.36 -19.77
C SER A 79 10.23 -3.52 -21.03
N LYS A 80 10.91 -4.66 -21.20
CA LYS A 80 11.83 -4.91 -22.32
C LYS A 80 11.19 -5.76 -23.42
N HIS A 81 10.25 -6.62 -23.07
CA HIS A 81 9.64 -7.55 -24.02
C HIS A 81 8.14 -7.59 -23.84
N ASP A 82 7.42 -7.67 -24.97
CA ASP A 82 5.99 -7.95 -24.95
C ASP A 82 5.77 -9.39 -24.48
N ARG A 83 5.01 -9.52 -23.39
CA ARG A 83 4.61 -10.81 -22.81
C ARG A 83 3.11 -10.96 -22.91
N SER A 84 2.63 -12.19 -22.96
CA SER A 84 1.20 -12.50 -22.90
C SER A 84 0.97 -13.78 -22.09
N TRP A 85 -0.20 -13.89 -21.48
CA TRP A 85 -0.61 -15.10 -20.80
C TRP A 85 -1.54 -15.92 -21.69
N MET A 86 -1.24 -17.21 -21.82
CA MET A 86 -2.16 -18.18 -22.43
C MET A 86 -2.87 -18.94 -21.31
N ILE A 87 -4.16 -18.67 -21.11
CA ILE A 87 -4.96 -19.31 -20.07
C ILE A 87 -5.70 -20.50 -20.66
N SER A 88 -5.05 -21.67 -20.64
CA SER A 88 -5.54 -22.88 -21.34
C SER A 88 -6.95 -23.29 -20.95
N ARG A 89 -7.34 -23.17 -19.67
CA ARG A 89 -8.67 -23.55 -19.19
C ARG A 89 -9.80 -22.66 -19.73
N LEU A 90 -9.47 -21.42 -20.08
CA LEU A 90 -10.43 -20.43 -20.60
C LEU A 90 -10.28 -20.24 -22.11
N ASN A 91 -9.30 -20.91 -22.75
CA ASN A 91 -8.90 -20.66 -24.14
C ASN A 91 -8.75 -19.16 -24.46
N GLN A 92 -8.20 -18.41 -23.50
CA GLN A 92 -8.07 -16.96 -23.58
C GLN A 92 -6.59 -16.55 -23.59
N VAL A 93 -6.27 -15.55 -24.41
CA VAL A 93 -4.98 -14.87 -24.40
C VAL A 93 -5.15 -13.50 -23.74
N ILE A 94 -4.35 -13.23 -22.71
CA ILE A 94 -4.26 -11.91 -22.08
C ILE A 94 -3.01 -11.24 -22.61
N SER A 95 -3.20 -10.24 -23.47
CA SER A 95 -2.11 -9.56 -24.19
C SER A 95 -1.24 -8.65 -23.31
N SER A 96 -1.71 -8.25 -22.13
CA SER A 96 -0.97 -7.32 -21.27
C SER A 96 0.32 -7.93 -20.70
N GLY A 97 0.37 -9.25 -20.54
CA GLY A 97 1.51 -9.94 -19.91
C GLY A 97 1.78 -9.53 -18.45
N GLN A 98 0.92 -8.72 -17.86
CA GLN A 98 1.04 -8.22 -16.51
C GLN A 98 0.70 -9.32 -15.50
N LEU A 99 1.43 -9.32 -14.38
CA LEU A 99 1.16 -10.17 -13.23
C LEU A 99 0.87 -9.28 -12.04
N ASP A 100 -0.37 -9.32 -11.56
CA ASP A 100 -0.77 -8.63 -10.36
C ASP A 100 -0.52 -9.53 -9.14
N ILE A 101 -0.02 -8.94 -8.05
CA ILE A 101 0.33 -9.64 -6.81
C ILE A 101 -0.32 -8.90 -5.65
N LEU A 102 -1.11 -9.62 -4.84
CA LEU A 102 -1.55 -9.14 -3.53
C LEU A 102 -0.56 -9.61 -2.47
N SER A 103 0.13 -8.66 -1.86
CA SER A 103 1.04 -8.91 -0.74
C SER A 103 0.45 -8.35 0.54
N ARG A 104 0.62 -9.05 1.67
CA ARG A 104 0.15 -8.53 2.97
C ARG A 104 0.96 -7.29 3.33
N ILE A 105 0.28 -6.21 3.69
CA ILE A 105 0.91 -4.99 4.18
C ILE A 105 0.53 -4.74 5.64
N ASP A 106 1.46 -4.18 6.39
CA ASP A 106 1.21 -3.71 7.74
C ASP A 106 0.60 -2.30 7.72
N ALA A 107 -0.66 -2.19 8.15
CA ALA A 107 -1.41 -0.93 8.16
C ALA A 107 -0.74 0.17 8.98
N ARG A 108 0.18 -0.16 9.89
CA ARG A 108 0.93 0.82 10.69
C ARG A 108 1.79 1.73 9.82
N PHE A 109 2.33 1.25 8.70
CA PHE A 109 3.07 2.12 7.76
C PHE A 109 2.16 3.15 7.08
N LEU A 110 0.94 2.75 6.71
CA LEU A 110 -0.06 3.67 6.16
C LEU A 110 -0.45 4.72 7.20
N VAL A 111 -0.81 4.30 8.41
CA VAL A 111 -1.19 5.23 9.49
C VAL A 111 -0.04 6.19 9.82
N VAL A 112 1.18 5.68 10.03
CA VAL A 112 2.37 6.53 10.30
C VAL A 112 2.58 7.53 9.17
N SER A 113 2.51 7.10 7.91
CA SER A 113 2.68 7.99 6.76
C SER A 113 1.64 9.10 6.72
N LEU A 114 0.36 8.77 6.92
CA LEU A 114 -0.73 9.74 6.94
C LEU A 114 -0.54 10.78 8.06
N LEU A 115 -0.23 10.33 9.28
CA LEU A 115 -0.04 11.23 10.41
C LEU A 115 1.21 12.10 10.27
N TYR A 116 2.32 11.52 9.80
CA TYR A 116 3.61 12.20 9.69
C TYR A 116 3.63 13.17 8.50
N SER A 117 3.18 12.75 7.32
CA SER A 117 3.35 13.50 6.05
C SER A 117 2.19 14.43 5.70
N VAL A 118 0.99 14.13 6.20
CA VAL A 118 -0.21 14.93 5.87
C VAL A 118 -0.51 15.91 6.99
N LEU A 119 -0.62 15.45 8.23
CA LEU A 119 -0.93 16.32 9.37
C LEU A 119 0.31 17.04 9.93
N GLY A 120 1.36 16.29 10.31
CA GLY A 120 2.68 16.81 10.67
C GLY A 120 2.76 17.81 11.84
N ASP A 121 1.64 18.16 12.49
CA ASP A 121 1.56 19.27 13.45
C ASP A 121 1.56 18.82 14.92
N GLY A 122 1.58 17.51 15.17
CA GLY A 122 1.69 16.96 16.52
C GLY A 122 0.52 17.33 17.44
N LYS A 123 -0.67 17.61 16.90
CA LYS A 123 -1.87 17.88 17.72
C LYS A 123 -2.69 16.61 17.95
N TYR A 124 -3.29 16.52 19.14
CA TYR A 124 -4.29 15.51 19.46
C TYR A 124 -5.60 15.80 18.71
N ARG A 125 -6.15 14.79 18.05
CA ARG A 125 -7.43 14.85 17.34
C ARG A 125 -8.25 13.58 17.57
N SER A 126 -9.57 13.67 17.52
CA SER A 126 -10.40 12.46 17.46
C SER A 126 -10.06 11.67 16.19
N ARG A 127 -10.33 10.37 16.20
CA ARG A 127 -10.05 9.50 15.05
C ARG A 127 -10.81 9.97 13.80
N GLU A 128 -12.07 10.34 13.93
CA GLU A 128 -12.90 10.81 12.81
C GLU A 128 -12.32 12.11 12.20
N ASP A 129 -12.12 13.15 13.02
CA ASP A 129 -11.58 14.45 12.57
C ASP A 129 -10.18 14.31 11.93
N MET A 130 -9.36 13.41 12.47
CA MET A 130 -8.03 13.10 11.93
C MET A 130 -8.10 12.60 10.49
N PHE A 131 -8.91 11.57 10.20
CA PHE A 131 -8.98 10.98 8.86
C PHE A 131 -9.76 11.85 7.86
N GLU A 132 -10.76 12.61 8.31
CA GLU A 132 -11.45 13.62 7.48
C GLU A 132 -10.48 14.73 7.04
N GLN A 133 -9.69 15.29 7.97
CA GLN A 133 -8.68 16.29 7.64
C GLN A 133 -7.60 15.74 6.69
N ILE A 134 -7.16 14.50 6.90
CA ILE A 134 -6.21 13.84 5.99
C ILE A 134 -6.81 13.71 4.58
N ALA A 135 -8.06 13.26 4.48
CA ALA A 135 -8.72 13.05 3.19
C ALA A 135 -8.92 14.36 2.43
N LEU A 136 -9.25 15.46 3.14
CA LEU A 136 -9.34 16.80 2.58
C LEU A 136 -7.98 17.31 2.08
N GLU A 137 -6.94 17.23 2.91
CA GLU A 137 -5.61 17.73 2.57
C GLU A 137 -5.02 16.97 1.37
N LEU A 138 -5.15 15.63 1.32
CA LEU A 138 -4.71 14.85 0.18
C LEU A 138 -5.48 15.17 -1.10
N HIS A 139 -6.78 15.45 -0.99
CA HIS A 139 -7.59 15.88 -2.12
C HIS A 139 -7.12 17.23 -2.67
N VAL A 140 -6.85 18.21 -1.78
CA VAL A 140 -6.32 19.52 -2.15
C VAL A 140 -4.98 19.38 -2.87
N ARG A 141 -4.00 18.67 -2.27
CA ARG A 141 -2.68 18.44 -2.88
C ARG A 141 -2.79 17.83 -4.28
N ARG A 142 -3.63 16.80 -4.42
CA ARG A 142 -3.85 16.15 -5.72
C ARG A 142 -4.50 17.08 -6.74
N SER A 143 -5.44 17.92 -6.31
CA SER A 143 -6.08 18.91 -7.17
C SER A 143 -5.05 19.93 -7.67
N GLU A 144 -4.16 20.41 -6.79
CA GLU A 144 -3.07 21.32 -7.13
C GLU A 144 -2.09 20.67 -8.12
N GLU A 145 -1.62 19.46 -7.84
CA GLU A 145 -0.73 18.70 -8.74
C GLU A 145 -1.35 18.47 -10.13
N LEU A 146 -2.64 18.15 -10.21
CA LEU A 146 -3.36 17.99 -11.48
C LEU A 146 -3.47 19.32 -12.24
N CYS A 147 -3.70 20.43 -11.54
CA CYS A 147 -3.73 21.76 -12.14
C CYS A 147 -2.36 22.19 -12.68
N GLU A 148 -1.28 21.79 -12.02
CA GLU A 148 0.09 22.02 -12.49
C GLU A 148 0.44 21.15 -13.69
N ALA A 149 0.06 19.87 -13.66
CA ALA A 149 0.35 18.92 -14.73
C ALA A 149 -0.48 19.17 -16.00
N ILE A 150 -1.70 19.71 -15.87
CA ILE A 150 -2.64 19.92 -16.98
C ILE A 150 -3.07 21.40 -17.02
N PRO A 151 -2.35 22.27 -17.76
CA PRO A 151 -2.65 23.69 -17.83
C PRO A 151 -4.08 24.02 -18.31
N GLU A 152 -4.68 23.17 -19.16
CA GLU A 152 -6.05 23.33 -19.63
C GLU A 152 -7.07 23.17 -18.49
N LEU A 153 -6.80 22.30 -17.51
CA LEU A 153 -7.63 22.12 -16.32
C LEU A 153 -7.58 23.37 -15.43
N LYS A 154 -6.39 23.93 -15.25
CA LYS A 154 -6.19 25.20 -14.53
C LYS A 154 -6.96 26.35 -15.19
N ALA A 155 -6.93 26.45 -16.52
CA ALA A 155 -7.68 27.45 -17.27
C ALA A 155 -9.20 27.25 -17.14
N ARG A 156 -9.69 26.00 -17.17
CA ARG A 156 -11.13 25.70 -17.00
C ARG A 156 -11.62 26.05 -15.59
N LEU A 157 -10.87 25.69 -14.55
CA LEU A 157 -11.20 26.03 -13.17
C LEU A 157 -11.20 27.54 -12.94
N ALA A 158 -10.24 28.28 -13.51
CA ALA A 158 -10.19 29.74 -13.44
C ALA A 158 -11.39 30.43 -14.11
N THR A 159 -12.00 29.81 -15.13
CA THR A 159 -13.21 30.33 -15.79
C THR A 159 -14.51 30.03 -15.06
N GLY A 160 -14.47 29.32 -13.92
CA GLY A 160 -15.64 29.01 -13.08
C GLY A 160 -16.70 28.12 -13.73
N LYS A 161 -16.48 27.66 -14.97
CA LYS A 161 -17.46 26.91 -15.78
C LYS A 161 -17.70 25.48 -15.29
N ASP A 162 -16.81 24.95 -14.46
CA ASP A 162 -16.92 23.61 -13.85
C ASP A 162 -16.83 23.71 -12.31
N SER A 163 -17.51 24.69 -11.69
CA SER A 163 -17.83 24.58 -10.27
C SER A 163 -18.88 23.47 -10.13
N ALA A 164 -18.45 22.22 -10.24
CA ALA A 164 -19.28 21.05 -10.08
C ALA A 164 -19.71 20.96 -8.62
N GLU A 165 -20.78 21.68 -8.29
CA GLU A 165 -21.62 21.49 -7.12
C GLU A 165 -22.06 20.01 -7.10
N GLY A 166 -21.28 19.16 -6.40
CA GLY A 166 -21.59 17.74 -6.23
C GLY A 166 -20.45 16.75 -6.50
N GLN A 167 -19.27 17.20 -6.94
CA GLN A 167 -18.11 16.30 -7.00
C GLN A 167 -17.57 16.08 -5.58
N GLN A 168 -17.51 14.81 -5.16
CA GLN A 168 -17.07 14.41 -3.82
C GLN A 168 -15.70 15.03 -3.51
N ASN A 169 -15.67 16.08 -2.69
CA ASN A 169 -14.50 16.88 -2.33
C ASN A 169 -13.53 16.16 -1.38
N GLU A 170 -13.61 14.84 -1.29
CA GLU A 170 -12.91 14.06 -0.28
C GLU A 170 -12.43 12.74 -0.87
N TRP A 171 -11.22 12.33 -0.49
CA TRP A 171 -10.71 11.01 -0.81
C TRP A 171 -11.43 9.95 0.04
N THR A 172 -12.66 9.60 -0.37
CA THR A 172 -13.60 8.76 0.40
C THR A 172 -13.03 7.42 0.88
N ASP A 173 -12.11 6.82 0.14
CA ASP A 173 -11.46 5.56 0.56
C ASP A 173 -10.59 5.72 1.81
N VAL A 174 -10.04 6.91 2.10
CA VAL A 174 -9.32 7.20 3.36
C VAL A 174 -10.28 7.17 4.55
N VAL A 175 -11.49 7.71 4.39
CA VAL A 175 -12.55 7.64 5.41
C VAL A 175 -13.06 6.22 5.58
N VAL A 176 -13.11 5.42 4.51
CA VAL A 176 -13.45 3.99 4.62
C VAL A 176 -12.35 3.22 5.34
N PHE A 177 -11.09 3.56 5.09
CA PHE A 177 -9.93 2.97 5.76
C PHE A 177 -9.93 3.21 7.28
N GLU A 178 -10.38 4.39 7.73
CA GLU A 178 -10.58 4.71 9.16
C GLU A 178 -11.46 3.70 9.89
N LYS A 179 -12.50 3.19 9.21
CA LYS A 179 -13.51 2.28 9.77
C LYS A 179 -13.05 0.83 9.91
N LEU A 180 -11.87 0.49 9.40
CA LEU A 180 -11.34 -0.88 9.47
C LEU A 180 -10.74 -1.15 10.85
N GLU A 181 -10.96 -2.36 11.37
CA GLU A 181 -10.42 -2.76 12.67
C GLU A 181 -8.88 -2.79 12.67
N VAL A 182 -8.28 -3.13 11.53
CA VAL A 182 -6.82 -3.11 11.35
C VAL A 182 -6.25 -1.69 11.51
N THR A 183 -6.99 -0.67 11.08
CA THR A 183 -6.58 0.74 11.16
C THR A 183 -6.67 1.23 12.60
N LYS A 184 -7.72 0.86 13.33
CA LYS A 184 -7.87 1.19 14.76
C LYS A 184 -6.68 0.66 15.57
N ARG A 185 -6.36 -0.63 15.43
CA ARG A 185 -5.21 -1.24 16.12
C ARG A 185 -3.89 -0.60 15.69
N ALA A 186 -3.74 -0.34 14.39
CA ALA A 186 -2.55 0.32 13.88
C ALA A 186 -2.36 1.72 14.48
N LEU A 187 -3.45 2.47 14.69
CA LEU A 187 -3.41 3.79 15.33
C LEU A 187 -3.01 3.69 16.80
N GLU A 188 -3.60 2.78 17.57
CA GLU A 188 -3.26 2.55 18.98
C GLU A 188 -1.78 2.16 19.19
N ASP A 189 -1.23 1.38 18.24
CA ASP A 189 0.17 0.93 18.24
C ASP A 189 1.17 2.08 18.03
N VAL A 190 0.81 3.12 17.26
CA VAL A 190 1.76 4.17 16.82
C VAL A 190 1.47 5.56 17.39
N ALA A 191 0.28 5.77 17.98
CA ALA A 191 -0.14 7.06 18.53
C ALA A 191 -0.13 7.10 20.06
N ASP A 192 0.14 8.26 20.62
CA ASP A 192 -0.22 8.59 22.00
C ASP A 192 -1.73 8.79 22.07
N VAL A 193 -2.36 8.29 23.14
CA VAL A 193 -3.81 8.39 23.35
C VAL A 193 -4.06 9.33 24.53
N GLN A 194 -5.01 10.24 24.36
CA GLN A 194 -5.52 11.13 25.39
C GLN A 194 -7.03 10.95 25.50
N ASP A 195 -7.50 10.58 26.69
CA ASP A 195 -8.94 10.51 26.97
C ASP A 195 -9.52 11.91 27.11
N LEU A 196 -10.62 12.16 26.41
CA LEU A 196 -11.35 13.41 26.45
C LEU A 196 -12.47 13.35 27.51
N PRO A 197 -12.91 14.49 28.07
CA PRO A 197 -13.95 14.52 29.11
C PRO A 197 -15.31 13.94 28.69
N ASN A 198 -15.59 13.86 27.38
CA ASN A 198 -16.80 13.28 26.80
C ASN A 198 -16.73 11.76 26.64
N GLY A 199 -15.62 11.11 27.02
CA GLY A 199 -15.38 9.67 26.85
C GLY A 199 -14.83 9.29 25.48
N GLU A 200 -14.57 10.26 24.60
CA GLU A 200 -13.87 10.02 23.33
C GLU A 200 -12.35 9.96 23.54
N GLN A 201 -11.64 9.44 22.54
CA GLN A 201 -10.19 9.36 22.55
C GLN A 201 -9.61 10.25 21.46
N ALA A 202 -8.60 11.03 21.83
CA ALA A 202 -7.80 11.81 20.90
C ALA A 202 -6.43 11.16 20.72
N TYR A 203 -5.93 11.20 19.49
CA TYR A 203 -4.72 10.52 19.05
C TYR A 203 -3.73 11.53 18.49
N ARG A 204 -2.44 11.26 18.69
CA ARG A 204 -1.33 11.97 18.07
C ARG A 204 -0.22 10.99 17.76
N LEU A 205 0.43 11.08 16.60
CA LEU A 205 1.60 10.25 16.29
C LEU A 205 2.66 10.32 17.40
N SER A 206 3.15 9.16 17.81
CA SER A 206 4.19 9.01 18.82
C SER A 206 5.45 8.49 18.14
N LEU A 207 6.44 9.36 17.92
CA LEU A 207 7.73 8.96 17.35
C LEU A 207 8.43 7.87 18.18
N PRO A 208 8.41 7.90 19.54
CA PRO A 208 8.98 6.80 20.33
C PRO A 208 8.32 5.45 20.06
N LYS A 209 6.98 5.38 19.97
CA LYS A 209 6.27 4.14 19.61
C LYS A 209 6.57 3.71 18.17
N THR A 210 6.65 4.68 17.26
CA THR A 210 6.98 4.44 15.85
C THR A 210 8.37 3.82 15.74
N PHE A 211 9.40 4.40 16.36
CA PHE A 211 10.75 3.83 16.34
C PHE A 211 10.81 2.46 17.03
N ALA A 212 10.13 2.25 18.15
CA ALA A 212 10.06 0.93 18.78
C ALA A 212 9.46 -0.14 17.85
N LEU A 213 8.44 0.23 17.07
CA LEU A 213 7.87 -0.65 16.04
C LEU A 213 8.87 -0.91 14.91
N LEU A 214 9.58 0.11 14.44
CA LEU A 214 10.58 -0.03 13.38
C LEU A 214 11.76 -0.89 13.84
N ASP A 215 12.22 -0.71 15.08
CA ASP A 215 13.29 -1.52 15.70
C ASP A 215 12.89 -3.00 15.80
N SER A 216 11.64 -3.28 16.19
CA SER A 216 11.10 -4.64 16.22
C SER A 216 11.10 -5.29 14.83
N LYS A 217 10.68 -4.55 13.80
CA LYS A 217 10.70 -5.01 12.40
C LYS A 217 12.11 -5.20 11.88
N HIS A 218 13.01 -4.26 12.16
CA HIS A 218 14.41 -4.29 11.77
C HIS A 218 15.12 -5.49 12.38
N SER A 219 14.94 -5.70 13.69
CA SER A 219 15.51 -6.83 14.40
C SER A 219 15.03 -8.17 13.83
N THR A 220 13.79 -8.25 13.36
CA THR A 220 13.25 -9.47 12.72
C THR A 220 13.80 -9.66 11.30
N LEU A 221 13.83 -8.60 10.50
CA LEU A 221 14.26 -8.67 9.10
C LEU A 221 15.77 -8.89 8.96
N SER A 222 16.58 -8.39 9.88
CA SER A 222 18.04 -8.53 9.86
C SER A 222 18.55 -9.91 10.30
N GLN A 223 17.68 -10.78 10.82
CA GLN A 223 18.06 -12.13 11.24
C GLN A 223 18.49 -12.98 10.04
N GLN A 224 19.53 -13.79 10.25
CA GLN A 224 19.99 -14.76 9.25
C GLN A 224 18.87 -15.72 8.83
N SER A 225 18.05 -16.17 9.78
CA SER A 225 16.89 -17.03 9.54
C SER A 225 15.92 -16.44 8.51
N THR A 226 15.68 -15.13 8.55
CA THR A 226 14.82 -14.42 7.60
C THR A 226 15.41 -14.46 6.19
N PHE A 227 16.72 -14.27 6.03
CA PHE A 227 17.40 -14.39 4.73
C PHE A 227 17.39 -15.82 4.19
N ILE A 228 17.60 -16.82 5.06
CA ILE A 228 17.50 -18.25 4.70
C ILE A 228 16.08 -18.60 4.22
N SER A 229 15.05 -18.03 4.86
CA SER A 229 13.65 -18.27 4.48
C SER A 229 13.27 -17.61 3.16
N ALA A 230 14.03 -16.60 2.73
CA ALA A 230 13.76 -15.79 1.55
C ALA A 230 14.98 -15.75 0.59
N PRO A 231 15.46 -16.90 0.09
CA PRO A 231 16.72 -16.99 -0.64
C PRO A 231 16.67 -16.22 -1.97
N ASN A 232 15.52 -16.20 -2.63
CA ASN A 232 15.35 -15.56 -3.94
C ASN A 232 15.15 -14.04 -3.88
N THR A 233 14.99 -13.45 -2.70
CA THR A 233 14.82 -12.01 -2.51
C THR A 233 15.94 -11.46 -1.63
N LEU A 234 15.84 -11.65 -0.31
CA LEU A 234 16.81 -11.16 0.66
C LEU A 234 18.17 -11.83 0.48
N GLY A 235 18.20 -13.16 0.30
CA GLY A 235 19.44 -13.92 0.06
C GLY A 235 20.19 -13.42 -1.17
N ARG A 236 19.51 -13.32 -2.32
CA ARG A 236 20.11 -12.76 -3.54
C ARG A 236 20.58 -11.32 -3.40
N THR A 237 19.84 -10.49 -2.67
CA THR A 237 20.23 -9.09 -2.44
C THR A 237 21.50 -9.03 -1.60
N PHE A 238 21.61 -9.88 -0.59
CA PHE A 238 22.82 -10.04 0.22
C PHE A 238 24.01 -10.51 -0.63
N GLU A 239 23.86 -11.60 -1.39
CA GLU A 239 24.93 -12.14 -2.25
C GLU A 239 25.46 -11.11 -3.25
N ARG A 240 24.58 -10.29 -3.83
CA ARG A 240 24.95 -9.23 -4.78
C ARG A 240 25.65 -8.04 -4.15
N SER A 241 25.34 -7.77 -2.89
CA SER A 241 25.85 -6.60 -2.15
C SER A 241 27.03 -6.95 -1.26
N TRP A 242 27.44 -8.22 -1.25
CA TRP A 242 28.55 -8.71 -0.45
C TRP A 242 29.87 -8.08 -0.94
N PRO A 243 30.60 -7.36 -0.09
CA PRO A 243 31.75 -6.55 -0.53
C PRO A 243 33.06 -7.34 -0.61
N HIS A 244 33.09 -8.59 -0.15
CA HIS A 244 34.31 -9.39 -0.07
C HIS A 244 34.37 -10.42 -1.19
N ASP A 245 35.59 -10.76 -1.63
CA ASP A 245 35.83 -11.83 -2.62
C ASP A 245 35.55 -13.24 -2.05
N SER A 246 35.28 -13.36 -0.76
CA SER A 246 34.93 -14.62 -0.10
C SER A 246 33.49 -15.04 -0.43
N ASP A 247 33.25 -16.34 -0.49
CA ASP A 247 31.91 -16.91 -0.71
C ASP A 247 30.91 -16.44 0.38
N PRO A 248 29.81 -15.74 0.01
CA PRO A 248 28.77 -15.31 0.95
C PRO A 248 27.81 -16.43 1.38
N SER A 249 27.82 -17.58 0.69
CA SER A 249 26.88 -18.69 0.90
C SER A 249 26.76 -19.15 2.37
N PRO A 250 27.84 -19.20 3.19
CA PRO A 250 27.73 -19.57 4.60
C PRO A 250 26.83 -18.65 5.44
N TYR A 251 26.66 -17.39 5.03
CA TYR A 251 25.88 -16.39 5.77
C TYR A 251 24.41 -16.32 5.36
N VAL A 252 24.01 -17.09 4.34
CA VAL A 252 22.64 -17.16 3.80
C VAL A 252 22.10 -18.59 3.64
N SER A 253 22.91 -19.60 4.00
CA SER A 253 22.54 -21.03 3.97
C SER A 253 22.16 -21.57 5.35
N LEU A 254 21.50 -22.72 5.39
CA LEU A 254 21.10 -23.42 6.62
C LEU A 254 22.29 -23.56 7.59
N PRO A 255 22.13 -23.19 8.88
CA PRO A 255 23.20 -23.33 9.85
C PRO A 255 23.52 -24.82 10.02
N SER A 256 24.77 -25.21 9.77
CA SER A 256 25.29 -26.41 10.44
C SER A 256 25.45 -26.07 11.92
N PRO A 257 25.10 -26.97 12.86
CA PRO A 257 25.11 -26.71 14.30
C PRO A 257 26.46 -26.18 14.85
N ASP A 258 27.56 -26.38 14.12
CA ASP A 258 28.89 -25.88 14.47
C ASP A 258 29.20 -24.43 13.97
N LYS A 259 28.29 -23.77 13.23
CA LYS A 259 28.56 -22.50 12.49
C LYS A 259 27.76 -21.27 12.90
N GLU A 260 26.79 -21.37 13.82
CA GLU A 260 26.11 -20.17 14.36
C GLU A 260 27.10 -19.21 15.05
N ALA A 261 28.24 -19.71 15.52
CA ALA A 261 29.32 -18.93 16.14
C ALA A 261 30.24 -18.19 15.13
N GLN A 262 29.98 -18.27 13.83
CA GLN A 262 30.86 -17.75 12.77
C GLN A 262 30.19 -16.71 11.86
N ASP A 263 29.05 -16.18 12.26
CA ASP A 263 28.45 -15.04 11.58
C ASP A 263 29.32 -13.80 11.82
N CYS A 264 30.03 -13.37 10.78
CA CYS A 264 30.96 -12.26 10.90
C CYS A 264 30.19 -10.93 11.04
N GLN A 265 30.82 -9.95 11.71
CA GLN A 265 30.20 -8.65 11.95
C GLN A 265 29.77 -7.97 10.64
N ASP A 266 30.53 -8.13 9.57
CA ASP A 266 30.22 -7.56 8.26
C ASP A 266 28.93 -8.15 7.66
N ALA A 267 28.70 -9.46 7.82
CA ALA A 267 27.46 -10.09 7.38
C ALA A 267 26.26 -9.61 8.19
N GLN A 268 26.42 -9.41 9.50
CA GLN A 268 25.39 -8.83 10.35
C GLN A 268 25.07 -7.39 9.96
N GLN A 269 26.10 -6.57 9.72
CA GLN A 269 25.95 -5.19 9.28
C GLN A 269 25.27 -5.10 7.92
N LEU A 270 25.65 -5.93 6.95
CA LEU A 270 25.02 -5.92 5.63
C LEU A 270 23.54 -6.33 5.70
N ARG A 271 23.20 -7.38 6.46
CA ARG A 271 21.78 -7.75 6.65
C ARG A 271 21.00 -6.65 7.37
N SER A 272 21.62 -5.99 8.36
CA SER A 272 21.04 -4.83 9.04
C SER A 272 20.77 -3.67 8.08
N GLN A 273 21.71 -3.37 7.18
CA GLN A 273 21.57 -2.33 6.17
C GLN A 273 20.45 -2.67 5.18
N ILE A 274 20.46 -3.88 4.59
CA ILE A 274 19.41 -4.33 3.66
C ILE A 274 18.03 -4.29 4.32
N ALA A 275 17.92 -4.73 5.59
CA ALA A 275 16.67 -4.66 6.34
C ALA A 275 16.18 -3.21 6.54
N ALA A 276 17.10 -2.30 6.86
CA ALA A 276 16.76 -0.88 7.01
C ALA A 276 16.29 -0.26 5.69
N GLU A 277 16.98 -0.55 4.57
CA GLU A 277 16.60 -0.10 3.23
C GLU A 277 15.20 -0.58 2.82
N ILE A 278 14.88 -1.85 3.11
CA ILE A 278 13.55 -2.42 2.83
C ILE A 278 12.46 -1.75 3.67
N ILE A 279 12.71 -1.50 4.95
CA ILE A 279 11.73 -0.77 5.79
C ILE A 279 11.54 0.65 5.27
N ALA A 280 12.62 1.31 4.85
CA ALA A 280 12.59 2.67 4.34
C ALA A 280 11.82 2.83 3.01
N THR A 281 11.58 1.77 2.24
CA THR A 281 10.71 1.87 1.03
C THR A 281 9.25 2.17 1.38
N TYR A 282 8.85 1.92 2.63
CA TYR A 282 7.51 2.15 3.16
C TYR A 282 7.43 3.33 4.16
N LEU A 283 8.48 4.14 4.25
CA LEU A 283 8.49 5.34 5.08
C LEU A 283 8.54 6.61 4.21
N PRO A 284 7.90 7.72 4.63
CA PRO A 284 8.14 9.03 4.03
C PRO A 284 9.62 9.39 4.05
N ASP A 285 10.14 10.07 3.02
CA ASP A 285 11.59 10.30 2.87
C ASP A 285 12.25 10.97 4.10
N LYS A 286 11.56 11.92 4.73
CA LYS A 286 12.04 12.57 5.97
C LYS A 286 12.13 11.58 7.14
N LEU A 287 11.09 10.78 7.35
CA LEU A 287 11.06 9.78 8.42
C LEU A 287 12.06 8.64 8.14
N ALA A 288 12.27 8.28 6.88
CA ALA A 288 13.30 7.32 6.49
C ALA A 288 14.69 7.84 6.87
N ALA A 289 15.00 9.12 6.62
CA ALA A 289 16.27 9.72 7.02
C ALA A 289 16.45 9.74 8.55
N GLU A 290 15.40 10.09 9.30
CA GLU A 290 15.41 10.02 10.77
C GLU A 290 15.61 8.59 11.28
N TYR A 291 15.00 7.61 10.63
CA TYR A 291 15.14 6.18 10.95
C TYR A 291 16.56 5.66 10.69
N PHE A 292 17.18 6.01 9.57
CA PHE A 292 18.58 5.66 9.33
C PHE A 292 19.52 6.29 10.37
N ALA A 293 19.27 7.56 10.73
CA ALA A 293 20.03 8.23 11.79
C ALA A 293 19.84 7.56 13.16
N HIS A 294 18.62 7.12 13.50
CA HIS A 294 18.31 6.35 14.71
C HIS A 294 19.10 5.04 14.79
N LEU A 295 19.24 4.34 13.66
CA LEU A 295 20.03 3.11 13.58
C LEU A 295 21.55 3.34 13.50
N GLY A 296 22.01 4.59 13.33
CA GLY A 296 23.42 4.90 13.10
C GLY A 296 23.95 4.41 11.75
N ILE A 297 23.07 4.16 10.77
CA ILE A 297 23.43 3.71 9.42
C ILE A 297 23.65 4.96 8.54
N LYS A 298 24.82 5.07 7.91
CA LYS A 298 25.09 6.12 6.94
C LYS A 298 24.41 5.76 5.61
N VAL A 299 23.52 6.63 5.14
CA VAL A 299 22.96 6.52 3.79
C VAL A 299 23.93 7.25 2.86
N ASP A 300 24.51 6.53 1.92
CA ASP A 300 25.20 7.17 0.80
C ASP A 300 24.13 7.87 -0.04
N GLN A 301 24.13 9.21 0.02
CA GLN A 301 23.21 10.08 -0.74
C GLN A 301 23.60 10.15 -2.21
#